data_AF-A0A3D0GVU1-F1
#
_entry.id   AF-A0A3D0GVU1-F1
#
_cell.length_a   1.000
_cell.length_b   1.000
_cell.length_c   1.000
_cell.angle_alpha   90.00
_cell.angle_beta   90.00
_cell.angle_gamma   90.00
#
_symmetry.space_group_name_H-M   'P 1'
#
loop_
_entity.id
_entity.type
_entity.pdbx_description
1 polymer ?
#
loop_
_entity_poly.entity_id
_entity_poly.type
_entity_poly.pdbx_seq_one_letter_code
_entity_poly.pdbx_strand_id
1 'polypeptide(L)'
;MKKKKIIKMILIIILILAALTGGLFLALLLNGTFSQKLANGKYYIQGNEKYKDAYIEVKGDQIQFRNIDLNDVMLADRVKLYERNIERNPKKKLDEDEFEKAFDFNSWLVDNPYTMEYFPDADNKLGTFKYYNYLSNGYHWTTVVIHYDSWEKTIKIIYEGDYILTFKKK
;
A
#
# COMPACT_ATOMS: atom_id res chain seq x y z
N MET A 1 12.69 50.80 -25.23
CA MET A 1 12.35 49.66 -26.13
C MET A 1 12.91 48.30 -25.67
N LYS A 2 14.18 48.19 -25.24
CA LYS A 2 14.80 46.93 -24.78
C LYS A 2 14.10 46.28 -23.57
N LYS A 3 13.71 47.05 -22.55
CA LYS A 3 13.00 46.53 -21.34
C LYS A 3 11.66 45.84 -21.65
N LYS A 4 10.83 46.39 -22.56
CA LYS A 4 9.55 45.78 -22.97
C LYS A 4 9.75 44.44 -23.70
N LYS A 5 10.81 44.32 -24.53
CA LYS A 5 11.16 43.06 -25.20
C LYS A 5 11.62 41.99 -24.22
N ILE A 6 12.41 42.36 -23.21
CA ILE A 6 12.87 41.46 -22.14
C ILE A 6 11.69 40.96 -21.30
N ILE A 7 10.78 41.84 -20.88
CA ILE A 7 9.58 41.45 -20.10
C ILE A 7 8.70 40.49 -20.91
N LYS A 8 8.46 40.77 -22.20
CA LYS A 8 7.69 39.88 -23.08
C LYS A 8 8.34 38.50 -23.21
N MET A 9 9.66 38.45 -23.32
CA MET A 9 10.41 37.19 -23.40
C MET A 9 10.33 36.39 -22.11
N ILE A 10 10.47 37.04 -20.95
CA ILE A 10 10.31 36.39 -19.63
C ILE A 10 8.90 35.80 -19.49
N LEU A 11 7.86 36.55 -19.87
CA LEU A 11 6.48 36.07 -19.83
C LEU A 11 6.25 34.84 -20.72
N ILE A 12 6.83 34.82 -21.92
CA ILE A 12 6.77 33.66 -22.82
C ILE A 12 7.44 32.44 -22.18
N ILE A 13 8.62 32.62 -21.57
CA ILE A 13 9.33 31.53 -20.88
C ILE A 13 8.49 30.99 -19.72
N ILE A 14 7.88 31.86 -18.90
CA ILE A 14 7.01 31.45 -17.80
C ILE A 14 5.81 30.66 -18.33
N LEU A 15 5.19 31.11 -19.42
CA LEU A 15 4.06 30.41 -20.04
C LEU A 15 4.44 29.03 -20.57
N ILE A 16 5.61 28.89 -21.20
CA ILE A 16 6.13 27.60 -21.67
C ILE A 16 6.40 26.67 -20.48
N LEU A 17 7.04 27.18 -19.42
CA LEU A 17 7.30 26.41 -18.20
C LEU A 17 6.00 25.95 -17.54
N ALA A 18 5.00 26.83 -17.41
CA ALA A 18 3.70 26.49 -16.85
C ALA A 18 2.95 25.44 -17.69
N ALA A 19 3.03 25.52 -19.02
CA ALA A 19 2.43 24.53 -19.92
C ALA A 19 3.12 23.16 -19.81
N LEU A 20 4.46 23.14 -19.72
CA LEU A 20 5.24 21.91 -19.56
C LEU A 20 4.98 21.23 -18.21
N THR A 21 5.01 21.99 -17.11
CA THR A 21 4.76 21.45 -15.77
C THR A 21 3.31 21.01 -15.59
N GLY A 22 2.35 21.79 -16.10
CA GLY A 22 0.93 21.44 -16.10
C GLY A 22 0.65 20.18 -16.93
N GLY A 23 1.23 20.09 -18.12
CA GLY A 23 1.12 18.90 -18.99
C GLY A 23 1.71 17.65 -18.35
N LEU A 24 2.90 17.77 -17.74
CA LEU A 24 3.54 16.67 -17.01
C LEU A 24 2.69 16.22 -15.82
N PHE A 25 2.18 17.16 -15.02
CA PHE A 25 1.34 16.86 -13.87
C PHE A 25 0.05 16.13 -14.28
N LEU A 26 -0.61 16.59 -15.36
CA LEU A 26 -1.80 15.94 -15.88
C LEU A 26 -1.49 14.52 -16.40
N ALA A 27 -0.37 14.34 -17.10
CA ALA A 27 0.06 13.02 -17.56
C ALA A 27 0.33 12.05 -16.39
N LEU A 28 0.95 12.53 -15.32
CA LEU A 28 1.19 11.75 -14.10
C LEU A 28 -0.11 11.40 -13.37
N LEU A 29 -1.05 12.34 -13.28
CA LEU A 29 -2.39 12.08 -12.76
C LEU A 29 -3.10 10.97 -13.55
N LEU A 30 -3.12 11.10 -14.88
CA LEU A 30 -3.81 10.16 -15.77
C LEU A 30 -3.17 8.76 -15.76
N ASN A 31 -1.87 8.63 -15.50
CA ASN A 31 -1.23 7.32 -15.36
C ASN A 31 -1.47 6.66 -13.98
N GLY A 32 -2.04 7.41 -13.02
CA GLY A 32 -2.25 6.95 -11.65
C GLY A 32 -1.02 7.10 -10.74
N THR A 33 -0.06 7.97 -11.08
CA THR A 33 1.08 8.30 -10.21
C THR A 33 0.62 8.97 -8.92
N PHE A 34 -0.47 9.74 -8.92
CA PHE A 34 -1.03 10.38 -7.72
C PHE A 34 -2.29 9.66 -7.23
N SER A 35 -2.38 8.34 -7.45
CA SER A 35 -3.52 7.55 -7.03
C SER A 35 -3.19 6.69 -5.81
N GLN A 36 -4.07 6.74 -4.81
CA GLN A 36 -4.08 5.81 -3.69
C GLN A 36 -4.33 4.36 -4.14
N LYS A 37 -5.03 4.18 -5.28
CA LYS A 37 -5.30 2.86 -5.84
C LYS A 37 -4.02 2.19 -6.31
N LEU A 38 -3.86 0.93 -5.92
CA LEU A 38 -2.74 0.12 -6.36
C LEU A 38 -2.85 -0.06 -7.88
N ALA A 39 -1.76 0.19 -8.62
CA ALA A 39 -1.79 0.01 -10.06
C ALA A 39 -1.83 -1.49 -10.40
N ASN A 40 -2.77 -1.92 -11.25
CA ASN A 40 -2.91 -3.30 -11.71
C ASN A 40 -1.60 -3.94 -12.16
N GLY A 41 -1.39 -5.22 -11.84
CA GLY A 41 -0.22 -5.98 -12.26
C GLY A 41 0.37 -6.82 -11.12
N LYS A 42 1.57 -7.35 -11.36
CA LYS A 42 2.31 -8.17 -10.39
C LYS A 42 3.43 -7.37 -9.74
N TYR A 43 3.50 -7.40 -8.42
CA TYR A 43 4.56 -6.81 -7.62
C TYR A 43 5.38 -7.94 -7.01
N TYR A 44 6.65 -8.06 -7.35
CA TYR A 44 7.51 -9.16 -6.94
C TYR A 44 8.27 -8.82 -5.68
N ILE A 45 8.42 -9.78 -4.77
CA ILE A 45 9.12 -9.58 -3.50
C ILE A 45 10.56 -9.11 -3.74
N GLN A 46 11.09 -8.31 -2.82
CA GLN A 46 12.45 -7.79 -2.87
C GLN A 46 13.21 -8.23 -1.62
N GLY A 47 14.43 -8.73 -1.80
CA GLY A 47 15.36 -9.01 -0.69
C GLY A 47 14.92 -10.11 0.28
N ASN A 48 14.04 -11.03 -0.13
CA ASN A 48 13.61 -12.16 0.70
C ASN A 48 14.00 -13.49 0.03
N GLU A 49 15.01 -14.15 0.58
CA GLU A 49 15.53 -15.42 0.03
C GLU A 49 14.57 -16.60 0.23
N LYS A 50 13.89 -16.65 1.39
CA LYS A 50 12.93 -17.73 1.71
C LYS A 50 11.77 -17.76 0.72
N TYR A 51 11.26 -16.58 0.36
CA TYR A 51 10.09 -16.41 -0.49
C TYR A 51 10.41 -15.76 -1.84
N LYS A 52 11.58 -16.02 -2.43
CA LYS A 52 12.08 -15.32 -3.63
C LYS A 52 11.12 -15.25 -4.83
N ASP A 53 10.22 -16.22 -4.95
CA ASP A 53 9.23 -16.32 -6.04
C ASP A 53 7.86 -15.72 -5.67
N ALA A 54 7.77 -15.08 -4.50
CA ALA A 54 6.55 -14.44 -4.01
C ALA A 54 6.23 -13.17 -4.78
N TYR A 55 4.93 -12.95 -4.98
CA TYR A 55 4.43 -11.72 -5.58
C TYR A 55 3.03 -11.39 -5.06
N ILE A 56 2.66 -10.12 -5.21
CA ILE A 56 1.30 -9.64 -5.03
C ILE A 56 0.69 -9.42 -6.41
N GLU A 57 -0.48 -10.00 -6.66
CA GLU A 57 -1.29 -9.72 -7.84
C GLU A 57 -2.36 -8.68 -7.52
N VAL A 58 -2.42 -7.60 -8.31
CA VAL A 58 -3.43 -6.55 -8.21
C VAL A 58 -4.29 -6.55 -9.46
N LYS A 59 -5.61 -6.70 -9.29
CA LYS A 59 -6.63 -6.68 -10.35
C LYS A 59 -7.80 -5.79 -9.95
N GLY A 60 -7.83 -4.57 -10.48
CA GLY A 60 -8.77 -3.54 -10.05
C GLY A 60 -8.52 -3.20 -8.59
N ASP A 61 -9.57 -3.34 -7.77
CA ASP A 61 -9.49 -3.13 -6.33
C ASP A 61 -9.16 -4.43 -5.56
N GLN A 62 -8.86 -5.54 -6.25
CA GLN A 62 -8.49 -6.81 -5.62
C GLN A 62 -6.98 -6.97 -5.48
N ILE A 63 -6.55 -7.49 -4.33
CA ILE A 63 -5.17 -7.84 -4.00
C ILE A 63 -5.09 -9.31 -3.56
N GLN A 64 -4.07 -10.04 -4.02
CA GLN A 64 -3.79 -11.41 -3.58
C GLN A 64 -2.29 -11.67 -3.50
N PHE A 65 -1.84 -12.25 -2.40
CA PHE A 65 -0.47 -12.71 -2.22
C PHE A 65 -0.31 -14.10 -2.82
N ARG A 66 0.85 -14.38 -3.41
CA ARG A 66 1.13 -15.63 -4.11
C ARG A 66 2.52 -16.14 -3.74
N ASN A 67 2.67 -17.46 -3.69
CA ASN A 67 3.93 -18.17 -3.40
C ASN A 67 4.60 -17.73 -2.08
N ILE A 68 3.80 -17.44 -1.06
CA ILE A 68 4.25 -17.03 0.27
C ILE A 68 3.34 -17.64 1.32
N ASP A 69 3.90 -18.00 2.46
CA ASP A 69 3.15 -18.35 3.66
C ASP A 69 3.12 -17.12 4.57
N LEU A 70 1.98 -16.43 4.60
CA LEU A 70 1.78 -15.25 5.44
C LEU A 70 1.57 -15.61 6.91
N ASN A 71 1.14 -16.84 7.23
CA ASN A 71 1.07 -17.30 8.61
C ASN A 71 2.49 -17.39 9.18
N ASP A 72 3.43 -18.00 8.45
CA ASP A 72 4.84 -18.03 8.84
C ASP A 72 5.45 -16.62 9.01
N VAL A 73 5.04 -15.64 8.20
CA VAL A 73 5.57 -14.27 8.28
C VAL A 73 4.96 -13.46 9.42
N MET A 74 3.65 -13.58 9.68
CA MET A 74 2.92 -12.62 10.52
C MET A 74 2.40 -13.20 11.82
N LEU A 75 2.13 -14.51 11.90
CA LEU A 75 1.35 -15.10 12.99
C LEU A 75 1.94 -14.80 14.36
N ALA A 76 3.22 -15.08 14.58
CA ALA A 76 3.86 -14.97 15.89
C ALA A 76 3.71 -13.57 16.50
N ASP A 77 3.93 -12.53 15.70
CA ASP A 77 3.86 -11.15 16.21
C ASP A 77 2.41 -10.68 16.40
N ARG A 78 1.48 -11.17 15.57
CA ARG A 78 0.06 -10.86 15.68
C ARG A 78 -0.56 -11.52 16.91
N VAL A 79 -0.15 -12.74 17.23
CA VAL A 79 -0.55 -13.44 18.46
C VAL A 79 -0.03 -12.69 19.69
N LYS A 80 1.23 -12.25 19.71
CA LYS A 80 1.76 -11.42 20.82
C LYS A 80 0.97 -10.12 21.00
N LEU A 81 0.56 -9.47 19.91
CA LEU A 81 -0.28 -8.27 20.00
C LEU A 81 -1.65 -8.60 20.61
N TYR A 82 -2.26 -9.70 20.19
CA TYR A 82 -3.52 -10.17 20.74
C TYR A 82 -3.42 -10.48 22.24
N GLU A 83 -2.43 -11.26 22.66
CA GLU A 83 -2.19 -11.60 24.06
C GLU A 83 -2.06 -10.35 24.94
N ARG A 84 -1.23 -9.38 24.52
CA ARG A 84 -1.10 -8.08 25.23
C ARG A 84 -2.42 -7.33 25.37
N ASN A 85 -3.32 -7.45 24.39
CA ASN A 85 -4.64 -6.82 24.46
C ASN A 85 -5.61 -7.59 25.35
N ILE A 86 -5.57 -8.92 25.34
CA ILE A 86 -6.42 -9.76 26.18
C ILE A 86 -6.03 -9.68 27.65
N GLU A 87 -4.74 -9.52 27.97
CA GLU A 87 -4.29 -9.23 29.34
C GLU A 87 -4.96 -7.97 29.91
N ARG A 88 -5.12 -6.94 29.08
CA ARG A 88 -5.77 -5.67 29.46
C ARG A 88 -7.29 -5.75 29.43
N ASN A 89 -7.85 -6.61 28.58
CA ASN A 89 -9.29 -6.79 28.46
C ASN A 89 -9.67 -8.25 28.17
N PRO A 90 -9.73 -9.10 29.21
CA PRO A 90 -9.97 -10.53 29.04
C PRO A 90 -11.32 -10.87 28.39
N LYS A 91 -12.30 -9.95 28.45
CA LYS A 91 -13.63 -10.14 27.85
C LYS A 91 -13.61 -10.19 26.32
N LYS A 92 -12.51 -9.76 25.68
CA LYS A 92 -12.33 -9.83 24.23
C LYS A 92 -11.64 -11.11 23.76
N LYS A 93 -11.37 -12.05 24.68
CA LYS A 93 -10.73 -13.32 24.34
C LYS A 93 -11.65 -14.10 23.39
N LEU A 94 -11.09 -14.48 22.25
CA LEU A 94 -11.73 -15.34 21.27
C LEU A 94 -11.75 -16.78 21.77
N ASP A 95 -12.75 -17.54 21.35
CA ASP A 95 -12.66 -19.00 21.45
C ASP A 95 -11.65 -19.57 20.43
N GLU A 96 -11.43 -20.88 20.47
CA GLU A 96 -10.42 -21.56 19.65
C GLU A 96 -10.71 -21.43 18.15
N ASP A 97 -11.95 -21.69 17.74
CA ASP A 97 -12.38 -21.63 16.34
C ASP A 97 -12.29 -20.19 15.78
N GLU A 98 -12.73 -19.20 16.57
CA GLU A 98 -12.61 -17.79 16.21
C GLU A 98 -11.15 -17.34 16.11
N PHE A 99 -10.30 -17.82 17.02
CA PHE A 99 -8.87 -17.53 17.01
C PHE A 99 -8.20 -18.10 15.75
N GLU A 100 -8.39 -19.39 15.46
CA GLU A 100 -7.80 -20.02 14.26
C GLU A 100 -8.22 -19.30 12.99
N LYS A 101 -9.51 -18.97 12.87
CA LYS A 101 -10.03 -18.23 11.71
C LYS A 101 -9.49 -16.80 11.62
N ALA A 102 -9.38 -16.10 12.75
CA ALA A 102 -8.89 -14.72 12.76
C ALA A 102 -7.42 -14.63 12.35
N PHE A 103 -6.60 -15.60 12.74
CA PHE A 103 -5.16 -15.59 12.57
C PHE A 103 -4.65 -16.39 11.35
N ASP A 104 -5.54 -16.95 10.53
CA ASP A 104 -5.17 -17.62 9.28
C ASP A 104 -5.05 -16.63 8.11
N PHE A 105 -3.94 -15.89 8.04
CA PHE A 105 -3.59 -14.97 6.95
C PHE A 105 -3.58 -15.61 5.56
N ASN A 106 -3.19 -16.89 5.46
CA ASN A 106 -3.16 -17.58 4.17
C ASN A 106 -4.56 -17.71 3.58
N SER A 107 -5.53 -18.13 4.39
CA SER A 107 -6.91 -18.34 3.93
C SER A 107 -7.52 -17.08 3.29
N TRP A 108 -7.31 -15.88 3.85
CA TRP A 108 -7.94 -14.65 3.31
C TRP A 108 -7.07 -13.81 2.37
N LEU A 109 -5.74 -13.95 2.38
CA LEU A 109 -4.85 -13.12 1.55
C LEU A 109 -4.05 -13.91 0.51
N VAL A 110 -3.83 -15.22 0.71
CA VAL A 110 -3.09 -16.08 -0.22
C VAL A 110 -4.05 -16.92 -1.06
N ASP A 111 -4.99 -17.61 -0.42
CA ASP A 111 -5.91 -18.53 -1.09
C ASP A 111 -7.01 -17.77 -1.85
N ASN A 112 -7.42 -16.63 -1.31
CA ASN A 112 -8.50 -15.80 -1.85
C ASN A 112 -8.02 -14.38 -2.17
N PRO A 113 -8.57 -13.74 -3.23
CA PRO A 113 -8.37 -12.32 -3.45
C PRO A 113 -9.15 -11.49 -2.43
N TYR A 114 -8.51 -10.46 -1.88
CA TYR A 114 -9.11 -9.50 -0.97
C TYR A 114 -9.50 -8.23 -1.73
N THR A 115 -10.73 -7.76 -1.55
CA THR A 115 -11.19 -6.47 -2.12
C THR A 115 -10.79 -5.33 -1.20
N MET A 116 -9.90 -4.47 -1.68
CA MET A 116 -9.44 -3.29 -0.95
C MET A 116 -10.50 -2.22 -0.85
N GLU A 117 -10.65 -1.69 0.35
CA GLU A 117 -11.40 -0.47 0.60
C GLU A 117 -10.42 0.70 0.72
N TYR A 118 -10.65 1.73 -0.09
CA TYR A 118 -9.82 2.92 -0.14
C TYR A 118 -10.51 4.06 0.60
N PHE A 119 -9.90 4.50 1.69
CA PHE A 119 -10.43 5.60 2.49
C PHE A 119 -9.70 6.91 2.14
N PRO A 120 -10.42 7.96 1.72
CA PRO A 120 -9.84 9.29 1.57
C PRO A 120 -9.69 9.90 2.97
N ASP A 121 -8.50 9.77 3.56
CA ASP A 121 -8.17 10.35 4.87
C ASP A 121 -7.04 11.38 4.78
N ALA A 122 -6.67 11.95 5.93
CA ALA A 122 -5.63 12.97 6.02
C ALA A 122 -4.24 12.49 5.57
N ASP A 123 -4.00 11.17 5.59
CA ASP A 123 -2.73 10.55 5.21
C ASP A 123 -2.67 10.21 3.72
N ASN A 124 -3.82 10.16 3.04
CA ASN A 124 -3.96 9.85 1.62
C ASN A 124 -4.33 11.07 0.75
N LYS A 125 -3.61 12.19 0.92
CA LYS A 125 -3.86 13.44 0.16
C LYS A 125 -3.49 13.30 -1.32
N LEU A 126 -4.32 13.88 -2.19
CA LEU A 126 -4.03 14.00 -3.63
C LEU A 126 -2.75 14.82 -3.84
N GLY A 127 -1.85 14.35 -4.70
CA GLY A 127 -0.55 15.01 -4.98
C GLY A 127 0.63 14.48 -4.16
N THR A 128 0.41 13.54 -3.23
CA THR A 128 1.49 12.72 -2.65
C THR A 128 1.78 11.50 -3.53
N PHE A 129 2.83 10.75 -3.19
CA PHE A 129 3.17 9.48 -3.86
C PHE A 129 3.11 8.27 -2.94
N LYS A 130 2.72 8.49 -1.68
CA LYS A 130 2.81 7.51 -0.60
C LYS A 130 1.48 7.44 0.11
N TYR A 131 0.94 6.23 0.16
CA TYR A 131 -0.42 5.98 0.59
C TYR A 131 -0.46 4.81 1.58
N TYR A 132 -1.23 4.97 2.64
CA TYR A 132 -1.47 3.91 3.62
C TYR A 132 -2.86 3.31 3.39
N ASN A 133 -2.90 2.00 3.25
CA ASN A 133 -4.11 1.22 3.10
C ASN A 133 -4.13 0.11 4.15
N TYR A 134 -5.33 -0.29 4.58
CA TYR A 134 -5.51 -1.24 5.67
C TYR A 134 -6.35 -2.42 5.17
N LEU A 135 -5.84 -3.63 5.30
CA LEU A 135 -6.60 -4.85 5.06
C LEU A 135 -7.03 -5.43 6.41
N SER A 136 -8.31 -5.77 6.55
CA SER A 136 -8.88 -6.26 7.80
C SER A 136 -9.84 -7.41 7.52
N ASN A 137 -9.74 -8.48 8.29
CA ASN A 137 -10.73 -9.56 8.31
C ASN A 137 -11.77 -9.36 9.43
N GLY A 138 -11.93 -8.12 9.93
CA GLY A 138 -12.87 -7.76 11.00
C GLY A 138 -12.24 -7.68 12.39
N TYR A 139 -11.01 -8.16 12.56
CA TYR A 139 -10.30 -8.11 13.83
C TYR A 139 -9.17 -7.09 13.78
N HIS A 140 -9.14 -6.14 14.71
CA HIS A 140 -8.13 -5.06 14.66
C HIS A 140 -6.69 -5.56 14.87
N TRP A 141 -6.48 -6.63 15.65
CA TRP A 141 -5.16 -7.23 15.90
C TRP A 141 -4.51 -7.86 14.66
N THR A 142 -5.32 -8.24 13.67
CA THR A 142 -4.88 -8.91 12.43
C THR A 142 -4.76 -7.94 11.26
N THR A 143 -4.98 -6.64 11.49
CA THR A 143 -4.91 -5.60 10.46
C THR A 143 -3.54 -5.61 9.78
N VAL A 144 -3.54 -5.77 8.45
CA VAL A 144 -2.35 -5.69 7.60
C VAL A 144 -2.27 -4.28 7.04
N VAL A 145 -1.17 -3.58 7.35
CA VAL A 145 -0.93 -2.22 6.87
C VAL A 145 -0.10 -2.29 5.59
N ILE A 146 -0.64 -1.73 4.52
CA ILE A 146 0.04 -1.57 3.23
C ILE A 146 0.46 -0.13 3.07
N HIS A 147 1.74 0.08 2.83
CA HIS A 147 2.27 1.34 2.33
C HIS A 147 2.59 1.19 0.84
N TYR A 148 1.84 1.91 0.01
CA TYR A 148 1.99 1.93 -1.43
C TYR A 148 2.70 3.22 -1.87
N ASP A 149 3.85 3.05 -2.52
CA ASP A 149 4.54 4.11 -3.23
C ASP A 149 4.10 4.06 -4.71
N SER A 150 3.25 5.01 -5.10
CA SER A 150 2.67 5.09 -6.44
C SER A 150 3.63 5.66 -7.49
N TRP A 151 4.75 6.26 -7.08
CA TRP A 151 5.81 6.69 -7.98
C TRP A 151 6.71 5.50 -8.34
N GLU A 152 7.26 4.85 -7.31
CA GLU A 152 8.14 3.68 -7.45
C GLU A 152 7.38 2.38 -7.75
N LYS A 153 6.05 2.42 -7.73
CA LYS A 153 5.15 1.26 -7.84
C LYS A 153 5.61 0.13 -6.91
N THR A 154 5.75 0.47 -5.64
CA THR A 154 6.23 -0.43 -4.58
C THR A 154 5.16 -0.61 -3.51
N ILE A 155 4.93 -1.83 -3.07
CA ILE A 155 4.04 -2.19 -1.96
C ILE A 155 4.91 -2.66 -0.80
N LYS A 156 4.75 -2.06 0.38
CA LYS A 156 5.42 -2.49 1.60
C LYS A 156 4.39 -2.91 2.63
N ILE A 157 4.64 -4.03 3.29
CA ILE A 157 3.83 -4.47 4.41
C ILE A 157 4.49 -3.98 5.70
N ILE A 158 3.70 -3.33 6.56
CA ILE A 158 4.17 -2.67 7.78
C ILE A 158 3.63 -3.39 9.01
N TYR A 159 4.50 -3.56 10.01
CA TYR A 159 4.13 -3.97 11.35
C TYR A 159 4.93 -3.18 12.39
N GLU A 160 4.24 -2.58 13.38
CA GLU A 160 4.83 -1.75 14.45
C GLU A 160 5.84 -0.68 13.99
N GLY A 161 5.70 -0.18 12.75
CA GLY A 161 6.58 0.83 12.15
C GLY A 161 7.68 0.27 11.25
N ASP A 162 7.91 -1.05 11.29
CA ASP A 162 8.92 -1.73 10.49
C ASP A 162 8.36 -2.28 9.18
N TYR A 163 9.20 -2.30 8.15
CA TYR A 163 8.88 -2.88 6.85
C TYR A 163 9.23 -4.37 6.86
N ILE A 164 8.22 -5.23 6.98
CA ILE A 164 8.42 -6.68 7.08
C ILE A 164 8.53 -7.35 5.70
N LEU A 165 7.86 -6.79 4.69
CA LEU A 165 7.94 -7.27 3.30
C LEU A 165 7.93 -6.08 2.35
N THR A 166 8.68 -6.18 1.25
CA THR A 166 8.69 -5.18 0.17
C THR A 166 8.48 -5.89 -1.17
N PHE A 167 7.58 -5.36 -1.99
CA PHE A 167 7.26 -5.86 -3.32
C PHE A 167 7.34 -4.72 -4.34
N LYS A 168 7.99 -4.94 -5.48
CA LYS A 168 8.14 -3.93 -6.54
C LYS A 168 7.52 -4.41 -7.84
N LYS A 169 6.77 -3.54 -8.50
CA LYS A 169 6.22 -3.80 -9.83
C LYS A 169 7.36 -3.89 -10.85
N LYS A 170 7.33 -4.92 -11.70
CA LYS A 170 8.20 -5.00 -12.88
C LYS A 170 7.59 -4.24 -14.06
#